data_AF-A0A9E2D2J7-F1
#
_entry.id   AF-A0A9E2D2J7-F1
#
_cell.length_a   1.000
_cell.length_b   1.000
_cell.length_c   1.000
_cell.angle_alpha   90.00
_cell.angle_beta   90.00
_cell.angle_gamma   90.00
#
_symmetry.space_group_name_H-M   'P 1'
#
loop_
_entity.id
_entity.type
_entity.pdbx_description
1 polymer ?
#
loop_
_entity_poly.entity_id
_entity_poly.type
_entity_poly.pdbx_seq_one_letter_code
_entity_poly.pdbx_strand_id
1 'polypeptide(L)' 'SAIARNLGKEKPTRYLNDLMRQLLEQDMVEYTIPDKPQSRLQKYRLTEKGKQILNQDI' A
#
# COMPACT_ATOMS: atom_id res chain seq x y z
N SER A 1 9.51 -6.67 -2.10
CA SER A 1 8.08 -6.74 -1.68
C SER A 1 7.26 -7.21 -2.87
N ALA A 2 6.03 -7.70 -2.67
CA ALA A 2 5.15 -8.07 -3.79
C ALA A 2 4.86 -6.88 -4.72
N ILE A 3 4.60 -5.70 -4.14
CA ILE A 3 4.32 -4.46 -4.90
C ILE A 3 5.51 -4.09 -5.81
N ALA A 4 6.73 -4.07 -5.27
CA ALA A 4 7.91 -3.75 -6.07
C ALA A 4 8.09 -4.71 -7.25
N ARG A 5 7.91 -6.02 -7.01
CA ARG A 5 8.01 -7.05 -8.06
C ARG A 5 6.97 -6.85 -9.16
N ASN A 6 5.73 -6.53 -8.80
CA ASN A 6 4.67 -6.25 -9.77
C ASN A 6 4.95 -4.96 -10.57
N LEU A 7 5.74 -4.03 -10.04
CA LEU A 7 6.23 -2.83 -10.73
C LEU A 7 7.55 -3.07 -11.50
N GLY A 8 7.98 -4.32 -11.66
CA GLY A 8 9.23 -4.68 -12.36
C GLY A 8 10.51 -4.32 -11.59
N LYS A 9 10.43 -4.15 -10.27
CA LYS A 9 11.57 -3.85 -9.39
C LYS A 9 11.89 -5.04 -8.48
N GLU A 10 13.16 -5.39 -8.38
CA GLU A 10 13.61 -6.48 -7.49
C GLU A 10 13.35 -6.18 -6.01
N LYS A 11 13.53 -4.92 -5.62
CA LYS A 11 13.35 -4.43 -4.25
C LYS A 11 12.59 -3.11 -4.21
N PRO A 12 11.91 -2.79 -3.08
CA PRO A 12 11.27 -1.50 -2.90
C PRO A 12 12.30 -0.37 -3.01
N THR A 13 11.95 0.68 -3.75
CA THR A 13 12.74 1.91 -3.77
C THR A 13 12.34 2.81 -2.60
N ARG A 14 13.18 3.80 -2.28
CA ARG A 14 12.83 4.84 -1.30
C ARG A 14 11.53 5.54 -1.69
N TYR A 15 11.42 5.92 -2.97
CA TYR A 15 10.21 6.52 -3.52
C TYR A 15 8.96 5.66 -3.32
N LEU A 16 9.04 4.35 -3.57
CA LEU A 16 7.90 3.45 -3.33
C LEU A 16 7.50 3.44 -1.85
N ASN A 17 8.47 3.39 -0.94
CA ASN A 17 8.18 3.42 0.50
C ASN A 17 7.55 4.75 0.93
N ASP A 18 8.04 5.87 0.40
CA ASP A 18 7.50 7.21 0.66
C ASP A 18 6.07 7.33 0.12
N LEU A 19 5.80 6.83 -1.09
CA LEU A 19 4.46 6.80 -1.68
C LEU A 19 3.49 5.93 -0.86
N MET A 20 3.92 4.75 -0.40
CA MET A 20 3.07 3.89 0.44
C MET A 20 2.72 4.56 1.77
N ARG A 21 3.63 5.36 2.35
CA ARG A 21 3.35 6.14 3.57
C ARG A 21 2.31 7.23 3.31
N GLN A 22 2.42 7.96 2.20
CA GLN A 22 1.44 8.97 1.83
C GLN A 22 0.04 8.36 1.61
N LEU A 23 -0.03 7.21 0.93
CA LEU A 23 -1.31 6.52 0.71
C LEU A 23 -1.95 6.01 2.01
N LEU A 24 -1.14 5.61 2.99
CA LEU A 24 -1.61 5.28 4.34
C LEU A 24 -2.14 6.53 5.06
N GLU A 25 -1.39 7.63 5.03
CA GLU A 25 -1.78 8.91 5.66
C GLU A 25 -3.07 9.49 5.05
N GLN A 26 -3.32 9.20 3.77
CA GLN A 26 -4.54 9.62 3.06
C GLN A 26 -5.71 8.63 3.21
N ASP A 27 -5.58 7.56 3.99
CA ASP A 27 -6.57 6.49 4.15
C ASP A 27 -6.98 5.84 2.81
N MET A 28 -6.09 5.82 1.81
CA MET A 28 -6.34 5.15 0.53
C MET A 28 -5.97 3.66 0.59
N VAL A 29 -4.95 3.35 1.37
CA VAL A 29 -4.54 1.98 1.69
C VAL A 29 -4.45 1.82 3.20
N GLU A 30 -4.58 0.58 3.65
CA GLU A 30 -4.41 0.24 5.06
C GLU A 30 -3.63 -1.07 5.20
N TYR A 31 -3.20 -1.32 6.43
CA TYR A 31 -2.51 -2.53 6.82
C TYR A 31 -3.45 -3.71 7.01
N THR A 32 -3.03 -4.91 6.58
CA THR A 32 -3.84 -6.12 6.75
C THR A 32 -3.79 -6.73 8.15
N ILE A 33 -2.77 -6.40 8.96
CA ILE A 33 -2.60 -6.91 10.34
C ILE A 33 -2.35 -5.70 11.24
N PRO A 34 -3.40 -4.97 11.66
CA PRO A 34 -3.24 -3.76 12.46
C PRO A 34 -2.67 -4.05 13.86
N ASP A 35 -3.03 -5.19 14.46
CA ASP A 35 -2.61 -5.54 15.83
C ASP A 35 -1.11 -5.87 15.96
N LYS A 36 -0.43 -6.13 14.84
CA LYS A 36 1.00 -6.48 14.81
C LYS A 36 1.73 -5.63 13.77
N PRO A 37 1.94 -4.33 14.02
CA PRO A 37 2.49 -3.39 13.04
C PRO A 37 3.90 -3.76 12.57
N GLN A 38 4.68 -4.46 13.39
CA GLN A 38 6.04 -4.92 13.06
C GLN A 38 6.07 -6.32 12.41
N SER A 39 4.91 -6.90 12.09
CA SER A 39 4.83 -8.23 11.48
C SER A 39 5.58 -8.29 10.15
N ARG A 40 6.45 -9.29 9.98
CA ARG A 40 7.09 -9.57 8.68
C ARG A 40 6.09 -9.97 7.59
N LEU A 41 4.88 -10.37 7.98
CA LEU A 41 3.79 -10.77 7.08
C LEU A 41 2.86 -9.59 6.75
N GLN A 42 3.19 -8.37 7.17
CA GLN A 42 2.40 -7.19 6.87
C GLN A 42 2.22 -7.01 5.37
N LYS A 43 0.96 -6.77 4.96
CA LYS A 43 0.59 -6.41 3.59
C LYS A 43 -0.29 -5.16 3.63
N TYR A 44 -0.57 -4.64 2.45
CA TYR A 44 -1.45 -3.51 2.22
C TYR A 44 -2.71 -3.99 1.51
N ARG A 45 -3.84 -3.33 1.78
CA ARG A 45 -5.09 -3.46 1.01
C ARG A 45 -5.68 -2.08 0.75
N LEU A 46 -6.51 -1.96 -0.29
CA LEU A 46 -7.29 -0.75 -0.53
C LEU A 46 -8.39 -0.62 0.52
N THR A 47 -8.59 0.60 1.03
CA THR A 47 -9.76 0.96 1.82
C THR A 47 -10.96 1.20 0.90
N GLU A 48 -12.15 1.39 1.48
CA GLU A 48 -13.33 1.79 0.70
C GLU A 48 -13.12 3.13 -0.02
N LYS A 49 -12.45 4.09 0.63
CA LYS A 49 -12.07 5.37 0.01
C LYS A 49 -11.13 5.17 -1.18
N GLY A 50 -10.10 4.32 -1.03
CA GLY A 50 -9.17 4.01 -2.10
C GLY A 50 -9.85 3.33 -3.30
N LYS A 51 -10.80 2.42 -3.04
CA LYS A 51 -11.62 1.80 -4.09
C LYS A 51 -12.52 2.79 -4.80
N GLN A 52 -13.16 3.70 -4.06
CA GLN A 52 -14.02 4.74 -4.65
C GLN A 52 -13.25 5.62 -5.62
N ILE A 53 -12.07 6.10 -5.24
CA ILE A 53 -11.22 6.93 -6.12
C ILE A 53 -10.85 6.15 -7.39
N LEU A 54 -10.40 4.90 -7.24
CA LEU A 54 -10.02 4.08 -8.40
C LEU A 54 -11.19 3.82 -9.36
N ASN A 55 -12.40 3.67 -8.81
CA ASN A 55 -13.62 3.44 -9.60
C ASN A 55 -14.22 4.75 -10.16
N GLN A 56 -13.80 5.92 -9.68
CA GLN A 56 -14.24 7.22 -10.21
C GLN A 56 -13.48 7.61 -11.49
N ASP A 57 -12.32 7.02 -11.73
CA ASP A 57 -11.45 7.31 -12.87
C ASP A 57 -11.60 6.30 -14.04
N ILE A 58 -12.71 5.54 -14.09
CA ILE A 58 -13.08 4.64 -15.20
C ILE A 58 -14.37 5.10 -15.88
#